data_AF-A0A329XIZ6-F1
#
_entry.id   AF-A0A329XIZ6-F1
#
_cell.length_a   1.000
_cell.length_b   1.000
_cell.length_c   1.000
_cell.angle_alpha   90.00
_cell.angle_beta   90.00
_cell.angle_gamma   90.00
#
_symmetry.space_group_name_H-M   'P 1'
#
loop_
_entity.id
_entity.type
_entity.pdbx_description
1 polymer ?
#
loop_
_entity_poly.entity_id
_entity_poly.type
_entity_poly.pdbx_seq_one_letter_code
_entity_poly.pdbx_strand_id
1 'polypeptide(L)'
;MTGIDNNIPHHEIVRKIYLCYPTHVFHNNEELQYEIFNQISSKLCILFSSIHVVGSAKIGQSIYKSSTFSPGDSDLDIAIISNELFIRYSEIFFIKQKDFKI
;
A
#
# COMPACT_ATOMS: atom_id res chain seq x y z
N MET A 1 -12.10 2.37 -17.47
CA MET A 1 -10.76 1.75 -17.32
C MET A 1 -10.29 1.35 -18.71
N THR A 2 -9.39 2.12 -19.30
CA THR A 2 -8.96 2.03 -20.71
C THR A 2 -8.41 0.65 -21.14
N GLY A 3 -8.09 -0.26 -20.21
CA GLY A 3 -7.62 -1.61 -20.54
C GLY A 3 -8.72 -2.65 -20.81
N ILE A 4 -9.90 -2.51 -20.19
CA ILE A 4 -11.00 -3.48 -20.34
C ILE A 4 -11.63 -3.36 -21.72
N ASP A 5 -11.83 -2.11 -22.18
CA ASP A 5 -12.39 -1.79 -23.49
C ASP A 5 -11.48 -2.25 -24.65
N ASN A 6 -10.20 -2.52 -24.37
CA ASN A 6 -9.20 -2.99 -25.31
C ASN A 6 -8.94 -4.52 -25.24
N ASN A 7 -9.79 -5.27 -24.54
CA ASN A 7 -9.69 -6.74 -24.37
C ASN A 7 -8.32 -7.21 -23.81
N ILE A 8 -7.65 -6.38 -23.00
CA ILE A 8 -6.39 -6.73 -22.36
C ILE A 8 -6.67 -7.73 -21.23
N PRO A 9 -5.91 -8.84 -21.11
CA PRO A 9 -6.07 -9.77 -20.01
C PRO A 9 -6.01 -9.09 -18.64
N HIS A 10 -6.92 -9.47 -17.72
CA HIS A 10 -7.01 -8.82 -16.41
C HIS A 10 -5.69 -8.82 -15.63
N HIS A 11 -4.90 -9.88 -15.72
CA HIS A 11 -3.61 -9.96 -15.03
C HIS A 11 -2.61 -8.90 -15.53
N GLU A 12 -2.63 -8.57 -16.82
CA GLU A 12 -1.82 -7.50 -17.41
C GLU A 12 -2.28 -6.12 -16.92
N ILE A 13 -3.61 -5.91 -16.83
CA ILE A 13 -4.17 -4.67 -16.30
C ILE A 13 -3.75 -4.47 -14.83
N VAL A 14 -3.92 -5.50 -14.00
CA VAL A 14 -3.55 -5.46 -12.57
C VAL A 14 -2.05 -5.24 -12.42
N ARG A 15 -1.22 -5.97 -13.17
CA ARG A 15 0.24 -5.82 -13.15
C ARG A 15 0.66 -4.39 -13.50
N LYS A 16 0.07 -3.80 -14.54
CA LYS A 16 0.35 -2.41 -14.93
C LYS A 16 -0.02 -1.43 -13.81
N ILE A 17 -1.23 -1.52 -13.29
CA ILE A 17 -1.72 -0.60 -12.25
C ILE A 17 -0.88 -0.68 -10.97
N TYR A 18 -0.66 -1.90 -10.46
CA TYR A 18 -0.05 -2.05 -9.13
C TYR A 18 1.47 -2.05 -9.13
N LEU A 19 2.12 -2.52 -10.21
CA LEU A 19 3.57 -2.71 -10.23
C LEU A 19 4.31 -1.73 -11.15
N CYS A 20 3.63 -1.06 -12.09
CA CYS A 20 4.28 -0.19 -13.08
C CYS A 20 3.83 1.26 -12.98
N TYR A 21 2.53 1.50 -12.84
CA TYR A 21 1.98 2.85 -12.85
C TYR A 21 2.24 3.58 -11.54
N PRO A 22 2.46 4.90 -11.61
CA PRO A 22 2.58 5.74 -10.43
C PRO A 22 1.28 5.68 -9.61
N THR A 23 1.40 5.96 -8.33
CA THR A 23 0.25 6.03 -7.42
C THR A 23 -0.59 7.25 -7.74
N HIS A 24 -1.88 7.05 -8.00
CA HIS A 24 -2.76 8.13 -8.47
C HIS A 24 -2.76 9.35 -7.54
N VAL A 25 -2.88 9.15 -6.22
CA VAL A 25 -2.94 10.27 -5.25
C VAL A 25 -1.67 11.15 -5.22
N PHE A 26 -0.53 10.60 -5.62
CA PHE A 26 0.76 11.32 -5.59
C PHE A 26 1.21 11.80 -6.97
N HIS A 27 0.33 11.76 -7.97
CA HIS A 27 0.66 12.30 -9.28
C HIS A 27 0.94 13.81 -9.18
N ASN A 28 2.13 14.25 -9.60
CA ASN A 28 2.66 15.62 -9.41
C ASN A 28 2.93 16.01 -7.95
N ASN A 29 2.98 15.03 -7.03
CA ASN A 29 3.38 15.22 -5.65
C ASN A 29 4.25 14.05 -5.17
N GLU A 30 5.25 13.72 -6.00
CA GLU A 30 6.15 12.58 -5.80
C GLU A 30 7.03 12.75 -4.55
N GLU A 31 7.40 13.99 -4.21
CA GLU A 31 8.14 14.31 -2.99
C GLU A 31 7.35 13.94 -1.73
N LEU A 32 6.03 14.23 -1.68
CA LEU A 32 5.19 13.82 -0.55
C LEU A 32 5.13 12.29 -0.43
N GLN A 33 5.07 11.56 -1.56
CA GLN A 33 5.15 10.09 -1.53
C GLN A 33 6.47 9.63 -0.91
N TYR A 34 7.58 10.22 -1.35
CA TYR A 34 8.90 9.90 -0.82
C TYR A 34 8.98 10.17 0.68
N GLU A 35 8.54 11.34 1.15
CA GLU A 35 8.57 11.72 2.56
C GLU A 35 7.77 10.74 3.42
N ILE A 36 6.54 10.40 3.01
CA ILE A 36 5.70 9.44 3.73
C ILE A 36 6.38 8.07 3.79
N PHE A 37 6.88 7.58 2.65
CA PHE A 37 7.50 6.25 2.59
C PHE A 37 8.80 6.21 3.39
N ASN A 38 9.59 7.29 3.36
CA ASN A 38 10.82 7.39 4.12
C ASN A 38 10.53 7.40 5.63
N GLN A 39 9.52 8.14 6.08
CA GLN A 39 9.09 8.13 7.48
C GLN A 39 8.64 6.74 7.94
N ILE A 40 7.84 6.03 7.14
CA ILE A 40 7.40 4.66 7.45
C ILE A 40 8.59 3.70 7.50
N SER A 41 9.46 3.76 6.49
CA SER A 41 10.68 2.97 6.36
C SER A 41 11.58 3.12 7.59
N SER A 42 11.88 4.36 7.98
CA SER A 42 12.70 4.66 9.16
C SER A 42 12.02 4.24 10.47
N LYS A 43 10.72 4.47 10.62
CA LYS A 43 9.99 4.17 11.86
C LYS A 43 9.85 2.68 12.12
N LEU A 44 9.63 1.89 11.06
CA LEU A 44 9.45 0.44 11.16
C LEU A 44 10.76 -0.33 10.93
N CYS A 45 11.83 0.34 10.55
CA CYS A 45 13.10 -0.26 10.14
C CYS A 45 12.86 -1.37 9.10
N ILE A 46 12.28 -0.99 7.95
CA ILE A 46 11.98 -1.87 6.81
C ILE A 46 12.51 -1.26 5.53
N LEU A 47 12.64 -2.06 4.46
CA LEU A 47 13.06 -1.54 3.16
C LEU A 47 12.01 -0.61 2.57
N PHE A 48 12.43 0.52 2.01
CA PHE A 48 11.55 1.47 1.32
C PHE A 48 10.70 0.79 0.22
N SER A 49 11.29 -0.14 -0.52
CA SER A 49 10.62 -0.89 -1.59
C SER A 49 9.55 -1.87 -1.13
N SER A 50 9.43 -2.11 0.19
CA SER A 50 8.38 -2.97 0.76
C SER A 50 7.06 -2.23 1.03
N ILE A 51 7.04 -0.92 0.82
CA ILE A 51 5.91 -0.04 1.11
C ILE A 51 5.14 0.20 -0.19
N HIS A 52 3.84 -0.06 -0.16
CA HIS A 52 2.96 0.08 -1.32
C HIS A 52 1.69 0.82 -0.94
N VAL A 53 1.31 1.83 -1.73
CA VAL A 53 -0.02 2.42 -1.64
C VAL A 53 -1.00 1.45 -2.30
N VAL A 54 -2.10 1.18 -1.61
CA VAL A 54 -3.15 0.28 -2.08
C VAL A 54 -4.51 0.97 -2.03
N GLY A 55 -5.57 0.22 -2.28
CA GLY A 55 -6.93 0.73 -2.19
C GLY A 55 -7.21 1.86 -3.18
N SER A 56 -8.10 2.76 -2.74
CA SER A 56 -8.60 3.84 -3.60
C SER A 56 -7.54 4.88 -3.94
N ALA A 57 -6.58 5.13 -3.05
CA ALA A 57 -5.46 6.04 -3.27
C ALA A 57 -4.54 5.59 -4.41
N LYS A 58 -4.38 4.28 -4.63
CA LYS A 58 -3.54 3.73 -5.72
C LYS A 58 -4.14 3.99 -7.09
N ILE A 59 -5.45 3.81 -7.22
CA ILE A 59 -6.16 3.80 -8.51
C ILE A 59 -6.88 5.14 -8.77
N GLY A 60 -7.14 5.93 -7.73
CA GLY A 60 -7.94 7.16 -7.75
C GLY A 60 -9.41 6.94 -7.45
N GLN A 61 -9.86 5.70 -7.28
CA GLN A 61 -11.25 5.36 -7.00
C GLN A 61 -11.36 4.08 -6.17
N SER A 62 -12.40 4.01 -5.34
CA SER A 62 -12.77 2.78 -4.66
C SER A 62 -13.44 1.82 -5.64
N ILE A 63 -12.86 0.63 -5.81
CA ILE A 63 -13.47 -0.44 -6.61
C ILE A 63 -14.79 -0.91 -5.97
N TYR A 64 -14.86 -0.89 -4.63
CA TYR A 64 -16.03 -1.38 -3.90
C TYR A 64 -17.15 -0.35 -3.77
N LYS A 65 -16.81 0.91 -3.45
CA LYS A 65 -17.80 1.97 -3.16
C LYS A 65 -18.13 2.84 -4.38
N SER A 66 -17.43 2.65 -5.50
CA SER A 66 -17.51 3.51 -6.70
C SER A 66 -17.32 5.00 -6.40
N SER A 67 -16.64 5.34 -5.30
CA SER A 67 -16.32 6.70 -4.88
C SER A 67 -14.92 7.09 -5.34
N THR A 68 -14.72 8.34 -5.76
CA THR A 68 -13.40 8.88 -6.08
C THR A 68 -12.62 9.14 -4.81
N PHE A 69 -11.30 8.96 -4.84
CA PHE A 69 -10.42 9.36 -3.75
C PHE A 69 -10.38 10.89 -3.65
N SER A 70 -10.61 11.45 -2.46
CA SER A 70 -10.50 12.89 -2.18
C SER A 70 -9.34 13.14 -1.21
N PRO A 71 -8.29 13.88 -1.61
CA PRO A 71 -7.21 14.25 -0.71
C PRO A 71 -7.72 15.00 0.52
N GLY A 72 -7.33 14.56 1.72
CA GLY A 72 -7.77 15.15 2.98
C GLY A 72 -9.04 14.53 3.58
N ASP A 73 -9.92 13.96 2.75
CA ASP A 73 -11.16 13.31 3.22
C ASP A 73 -11.10 11.78 3.16
N SER A 74 -10.32 11.23 2.22
CA SER A 74 -10.17 9.79 2.02
C SER A 74 -8.95 9.23 2.74
N ASP A 75 -9.11 8.04 3.32
CA ASP A 75 -8.02 7.33 3.99
C ASP A 75 -6.93 6.90 3.01
N LEU A 76 -5.67 7.06 3.42
CA LEU A 76 -4.50 6.57 2.68
C LEU A 76 -4.16 5.14 3.12
N ASP A 77 -4.57 4.15 2.32
CA ASP A 77 -4.27 2.76 2.60
C ASP A 77 -2.85 2.37 2.17
N ILE A 78 -2.05 1.83 3.11
CA ILE A 78 -0.68 1.36 2.88
C ILE A 78 -0.57 -0.14 3.18
N ALA A 79 -0.01 -0.89 2.25
CA ALA A 79 0.41 -2.28 2.44
C ALA A 79 1.93 -2.35 2.63
N ILE A 80 2.37 -3.15 3.58
CA ILE A 80 3.78 -3.42 3.84
C ILE A 80 4.04 -4.90 3.62
N ILE A 81 4.93 -5.22 2.66
CA ILE A 81 5.29 -6.59 2.31
C ILE A 81 6.73 -6.84 2.77
N SER A 82 6.90 -7.21 4.04
CA SER A 82 8.23 -7.40 4.65
C SER A 82 8.28 -8.66 5.53
N ASN A 83 9.16 -9.60 5.14
CA ASN A 83 9.43 -10.81 5.93
C ASN A 83 10.04 -10.47 7.30
N GLU A 84 10.92 -9.48 7.35
CA GLU A 84 11.55 -9.03 8.59
C GLU A 84 10.51 -8.50 9.58
N LEU A 85 9.58 -7.67 9.10
CA LEU A 85 8.52 -7.13 9.93
C LEU A 85 7.58 -8.24 10.43
N PHE A 86 7.22 -9.17 9.55
CA PHE A 86 6.38 -10.32 9.91
C PHE A 86 7.01 -11.16 11.03
N ILE A 87 8.30 -11.51 10.90
CA ILE A 87 9.03 -12.28 11.92
C ILE A 87 9.06 -11.50 13.24
N ARG A 88 9.48 -10.23 13.21
CA ARG A 88 9.60 -9.38 14.41
C ARG A 88 8.29 -9.28 15.19
N TYR A 89 7.17 -9.04 14.49
CA TYR A 89 5.86 -8.96 15.13
C TYR A 89 5.36 -10.33 15.62
N SER A 90 5.68 -11.41 14.90
CA SER A 90 5.35 -12.77 15.33
C SER A 90 6.07 -13.14 16.63
N GLU A 91 7.35 -12.78 16.77
CA GLU A 91 8.13 -12.97 17.99
C GLU A 91 7.57 -12.15 19.15
N ILE A 92 7.27 -10.86 18.94
CA ILE A 92 6.64 -10.00 19.96
C ILE A 92 5.33 -10.62 20.44
N PHE A 93 4.48 -11.08 19.51
CA PHE A 93 3.21 -11.71 19.84
C PHE A 93 3.41 -13.01 20.65
N PHE A 94 4.34 -13.86 20.23
CA PHE A 94 4.65 -15.12 20.92
C PHE A 94 5.19 -14.91 22.34
N ILE A 95 6.06 -13.91 22.53
CA ILE A 95 6.58 -13.55 23.86
C ILE A 95 5.44 -13.05 24.75
N LYS A 96 4.62 -12.12 24.25
CA LYS A 96 3.49 -11.59 25.02
C LYS A 96 2.53 -12.70 25.45
N GLN A 97 2.23 -13.69 24.60
CA GLN A 97 1.37 -14.80 25.01
C GLN A 97 1.96 -15.64 26.15
N LYS A 98 3.29 -15.81 26.22
CA LYS A 98 3.92 -16.55 27.33
C LYS A 98 3.80 -15.82 28.66
N ASP A 99 3.77 -14.49 28.63
CA ASP A 99 3.55 -13.66 29.83
C ASP A 99 2.06 -13.65 30.25
N PHE A 100 1.14 -14.06 29.36
CA PHE A 100 -0.29 -14.27 29.62
C PHE A 100 -0.62 -15.73 29.98
N LYS A 101 0.25 -16.42 30.73
CA LYS A 101 -0.11 -17.71 31.33
C LYS A 101 -1.21 -17.49 32.39
N ILE A 102 -2.40 -18.01 32.10
CA ILE A 102 -3.50 -18.26 33.05
C ILE A 102 -3.03 -19.27 34.10
#